data_AF-A0A958V5V0-F1
#
_entry.id   AF-A0A958V5V0-F1
#
_cell.length_a   1.000
_cell.length_b   1.000
_cell.length_c   1.000
_cell.angle_alpha   90.00
_cell.angle_beta   90.00
_cell.angle_gamma   90.00
#
_symmetry.space_group_name_H-M   'P 1'
#
loop_
_entity.id
_entity.type
_entity.pdbx_description
1 polymer ?
#
loop_
_entity_poly.entity_id
_entity_poly.type
_entity_poly.pdbx_seq_one_letter_code
_entity_poly.pdbx_strand_id
1 'polypeptide(L)' 'KALKSAVHLLSVKIIYTDGTSELHSINNRIDKGHSSCPFDLIGHYRIIKTMIFTYLDNASNSGGAQLVILARI' A
#
# COMPACT_ATOMS: atom_id res chain seq x y z
N LYS A 1 -8.25 -14.21 15.66
CA LYS A 1 -8.26 -12.73 15.57
C LYS A 1 -6.84 -12.30 15.21
N ALA A 2 -6.57 -11.84 13.98
CA ALA A 2 -5.23 -11.40 13.61
C ALA A 2 -4.84 -10.21 14.50
N LEU A 3 -3.70 -10.31 15.18
CA LEU A 3 -3.14 -9.16 15.90
C LEU A 3 -2.85 -8.09 14.84
N LYS A 4 -3.18 -6.84 15.11
CA LYS A 4 -2.73 -5.72 14.26
C LYS A 4 -1.39 -5.24 14.82
N SER A 5 -0.45 -4.80 14.01
CA SER A 5 0.84 -4.24 14.44
C SER A 5 1.19 -3.04 13.58
N ALA A 6 2.08 -2.19 14.09
CA ALA A 6 2.54 -1.05 13.32
C ALA A 6 3.51 -1.52 12.22
N VAL A 7 3.41 -0.94 11.03
CA VAL A 7 4.34 -1.20 9.92
C VAL A 7 4.91 0.11 9.42
N HIS A 8 6.12 0.07 8.85
CA HIS A 8 6.67 1.21 8.12
C HIS A 8 6.55 0.93 6.63
N LEU A 9 5.60 1.59 5.96
CA LEU A 9 5.40 1.46 4.52
C LEU A 9 6.38 2.36 3.77
N LEU A 10 7.24 1.77 2.96
CA LEU A 10 8.26 2.50 2.20
C LEU A 10 7.72 2.94 0.84
N SER A 11 7.18 2.00 0.08
CA SER A 11 6.72 2.27 -1.29
C SER A 11 5.65 1.32 -1.77
N VAL A 12 4.93 1.76 -2.80
CA VAL A 12 3.97 0.96 -3.56
C VAL A 12 4.29 1.06 -5.03
N LYS A 13 4.49 -0.07 -5.70
CA LYS A 13 4.53 -0.15 -7.15
C LYS A 13 3.24 -0.73 -7.68
N ILE A 14 2.63 -0.05 -8.64
CA ILE A 14 1.38 -0.46 -9.29
C ILE A 14 1.71 -0.78 -10.74
N ILE A 15 1.28 -1.94 -11.21
CA ILE A 15 1.42 -2.41 -12.58
C ILE A 15 0.02 -2.53 -13.16
N TYR A 16 -0.20 -1.85 -14.28
CA TYR A 16 -1.47 -1.84 -15.00
C TYR A 16 -1.55 -2.94 -16.04
N THR A 17 -2.75 -3.26 -16.52
CA THR A 17 -2.97 -4.27 -17.57
C THR A 17 -2.34 -3.90 -18.90
N ASP A 18 -2.15 -2.61 -19.18
CA ASP A 18 -1.46 -2.10 -20.38
C ASP A 18 0.07 -2.21 -20.30
N GLY A 19 0.60 -2.75 -19.19
CA GLY A 19 2.04 -2.90 -18.94
C GLY A 19 2.73 -1.67 -18.36
N THR A 20 2.04 -0.54 -18.23
CA THR A 20 2.59 0.64 -17.57
C THR A 20 2.67 0.44 -16.06
N SER A 21 3.52 1.22 -15.39
CA SER A 21 3.65 1.17 -13.94
C SER A 21 3.87 2.55 -13.32
N GLU A 22 3.42 2.71 -12.09
CA GLU A 22 3.72 3.86 -11.23
C GLU A 22 4.36 3.41 -9.92
N LEU A 23 5.22 4.26 -9.35
CA LEU A 23 5.87 4.04 -8.07
C LEU A 23 5.56 5.21 -7.14
N HIS A 24 4.93 4.90 -6.01
CA HIS A 24 4.61 5.84 -4.96
C HIS A 24 5.57 5.64 -3.78
N SER A 25 6.43 6.63 -3.52
CA SER A 25 7.25 6.66 -2.31
C SER A 25 6.42 7.23 -1.17
N ILE A 26 6.06 6.37 -0.21
CA ILE A 26 5.16 6.75 0.89
C ILE A 26 5.97 7.12 2.14
N ASN A 27 6.99 6.31 2.47
CA ASN A 27 7.84 6.46 3.66
C ASN A 27 7.05 6.89 4.92
N ASN A 28 6.01 6.12 5.26
CA ASN A 28 5.08 6.45 6.33
C ASN A 28 4.91 5.27 7.30
N ARG A 29 4.82 5.59 8.60
CA ARG A 29 4.48 4.63 9.65
C ARG A 29 2.97 4.54 9.80
N ILE A 30 2.43 3.33 9.66
CA ILE A 30 1.02 3.04 9.91
C ILE A 30 0.94 2.33 11.25
N ASP A 31 0.33 2.97 12.24
CA ASP A 31 0.20 2.40 13.57
C ASP A 31 -0.80 1.25 13.61
N LYS A 32 -0.65 0.42 14.65
CA LYS A 32 -1.51 -0.73 14.91
C LYS A 32 -2.99 -0.34 14.89
N GLY A 33 -3.75 -0.92 13.98
CA GLY A 33 -5.19 -0.67 13.90
C GLY A 33 -5.58 0.53 13.06
N HIS A 34 -4.62 1.33 12.61
CA HIS A 34 -4.84 2.46 11.72
C HIS A 34 -4.68 2.04 10.24
N SER A 35 -5.12 2.95 9.37
CA SER A 35 -4.96 2.85 7.92
C SER A 35 -3.93 3.89 7.46
N SER A 36 -3.33 3.63 6.29
CA SER A 36 -2.62 4.68 5.58
C SER A 36 -3.56 5.84 5.26
N CYS A 37 -2.99 7.04 5.03
CA CYS A 37 -3.69 8.04 4.24
C CYS A 37 -4.01 7.46 2.86
N PRO A 38 -5.15 7.82 2.25
CA PRO A 38 -5.41 7.49 0.86
C PRO A 38 -4.37 8.19 -0.02
N PHE A 39 -4.01 7.52 -1.12
CA PHE A 39 -3.22 8.11 -2.18
C PHE A 39 -3.92 7.87 -3.51
N ASP A 40 -3.85 8.87 -4.38
CA ASP A 40 -4.49 8.84 -5.68
C ASP A 40 -3.60 8.13 -6.69
N LEU A 41 -4.24 7.29 -7.50
CA LEU A 41 -3.57 6.61 -8.60
C LEU A 41 -3.62 7.48 -9.86
N ILE A 42 -2.50 7.55 -10.58
CA ILE A 42 -2.44 8.22 -11.90
C ILE A 42 -3.18 7.38 -12.95
N GLY A 43 -3.49 6.12 -12.64
CA GLY A 43 -4.04 5.13 -13.55
C GLY A 43 -5.19 5.58 -14.45
N HIS A 44 -5.97 6.60 -14.09
CA HIS A 44 -7.17 7.02 -14.84
C HIS A 44 -8.02 5.78 -15.18
N TYR A 45 -8.35 5.56 -16.46
CA TYR A 45 -9.13 4.41 -16.95
C TYR A 45 -8.34 3.09 -17.04
N ARG A 46 -7.15 2.99 -16.43
CA ARG A 46 -6.34 1.77 -16.46
C ARG A 46 -6.78 0.79 -15.37
N ILE A 47 -6.78 -0.48 -15.72
CA ILE A 47 -7.09 -1.57 -14.79
C ILE A 47 -5.81 -1.99 -14.07
N ILE A 48 -5.86 -2.03 -12.74
CA ILE A 48 -4.74 -2.51 -11.92
C ILE A 48 -4.58 -4.02 -12.15
N LYS A 49 -3.38 -4.44 -12.54
CA LYS A 49 -3.01 -5.86 -12.69
C LYS A 49 -2.30 -6.40 -11.44
N THR A 50 -1.39 -5.63 -10.86
CA THR A 50 -0.57 -6.07 -9.72
C THR A 50 -0.16 -4.88 -8.86
N MET A 51 -0.11 -5.08 -7.55
CA MET A 51 0.40 -4.09 -6.59
C MET A 51 1.46 -4.75 -5.71
N ILE A 52 2.62 -4.09 -5.58
CA ILE A 52 3.77 -4.58 -4.84
C ILE A 52 4.07 -3.59 -3.72
N PHE A 53 4.07 -4.08 -2.48
CA PHE A 53 4.30 -3.29 -1.28
C PHE A 53 5.70 -3.55 -0.74
N THR A 54 6.44 -2.47 -0.51
CA THR A 54 7.72 -2.54 0.20
C THR A 54 7.54 -1.93 1.57
N TYR A 55 7.77 -2.71 2.62
CA TYR A 55 7.59 -2.26 4.01
C TYR A 55 8.68 -2.85 4.90
N LEU A 56 8.91 -2.19 6.04
CA LEU A 56 9.70 -2.73 7.13
C LEU A 56 8.74 -3.27 8.20
N ASP A 57 8.96 -4.53 8.58
CA ASP A 57 8.34 -5.12 9.75
C ASP A 57 9.13 -4.68 10.99
N ASN A 58 8.48 -3.94 11.87
CA ASN A 58 9.02 -3.67 13.20
C ASN A 58 8.61 -4.86 14.08
N ALA A 59 9.43 -5.92 14.06
CA ALA A 59 9.15 -7.17 14.73
C ALA A 59 8.75 -7.00 16.21
N SER A 60 7.44 -6.99 16.45
CA SER A 60 6.78 -7.56 17.62
C SER A 60 5.48 -8.18 17.13
N ASN A 61 5.63 -9.43 16.69
CA ASN A 61 4.63 -10.45 16.34
C ASN A 61 3.38 -10.04 15.55
N SER A 62 3.36 -10.56 14.32
CA SER A 62 2.19 -11.03 13.56
C SER A 62 1.07 -10.02 13.30
N GLY A 63 1.43 -8.82 12.87
CA GLY A 63 0.45 -7.80 12.57
C GLY A 63 0.42 -7.27 11.14
N GLY A 64 -0.77 -7.31 10.55
CA GLY A 64 -1.07 -6.65 9.29
C GLY A 64 -1.52 -5.20 9.50
N ALA A 65 -1.06 -4.31 8.63
CA ALA A 65 -1.62 -2.97 8.47
C ALA A 65 -2.50 -2.93 7.21
N GLN A 66 -3.46 -2.01 7.20
CA GLN A 66 -4.36 -1.84 6.06
C GLN A 66 -3.89 -0.67 5.20
N LEU A 67 -3.58 -0.96 3.95
CA LEU A 67 -3.37 0.05 2.93
C LEU A 67 -4.69 0.36 2.22
N VAL A 68 -5.03 1.65 2.13
CA VAL A 68 -6.19 2.12 1.39
C VAL A 68 -5.74 2.75 0.09
N ILE A 69 -6.31 2.27 -1.01
CA ILE A 69 -6.03 2.73 -2.38
C ILE A 69 -7.33 3.25 -2.95
N LEU A 70 -7.32 4.50 -3.43
CA LEU A 70 -8.46 5.09 -4.10
C LEU A 70 -8.18 5.13 -5.61
N ALA A 71 -8.92 4.32 -6.35
CA ALA A 71 -8.96 4.38 -7.80
C ALA A 71 -10.31 4.98 -8.21
N ARG A 72 -10.29 6.02 -9.03
CA ARG A 72 -11.48 6.46 -9.76
C ARG A 72 -11.52 5.70 -11.08
N ILE A 73 -12.52 4.82 -11.20
CA ILE A 73 -12.80 4.00 -12.38
C ILE A 73 -13.89 4.69 -13.19
#